data_AF-A0A5K1ABZ6-F1
#
_entry.id   AF-A0A5K1ABZ6-F1
#
_cell.length_a   1.000
_cell.length_b   1.000
_cell.length_c   1.000
_cell.angle_alpha   90.00
_cell.angle_beta   90.00
_cell.angle_gamma   90.00
#
_symmetry.space_group_name_H-M   'P 1'
#
loop_
_entity.id
_entity.type
_entity.pdbx_description
1 polymer ?
#
loop_
_entity_poly.entity_id
_entity_poly.type
_entity_poly.pdbx_seq_one_letter_code
_entity_poly.pdbx_strand_id
1 'polypeptide(L)' 'MGGPTWTVPLGRRDSTTANISLANTNLPAPTLNLSGLITSFANQGLTAAEMVALS' A
#
# COMPACT_ATOMS: atom_id res chain seq x y z
N MET A 1 -0.99 6.08 -22.47
CA MET A 1 -0.51 6.30 -21.09
C MET A 1 -0.39 7.80 -20.87
N GLY A 2 -1.45 8.42 -20.36
CA GLY A 2 -1.58 9.88 -20.21
C GLY A 2 -2.06 10.25 -18.81
N GLY A 3 -1.53 9.55 -17.81
CA GLY A 3 -1.86 9.78 -16.41
C GLY A 3 -1.23 11.06 -15.87
N PRO A 4 -1.60 11.46 -14.64
CA PRO A 4 -1.06 12.64 -14.00
C PRO A 4 0.45 12.49 -13.75
N THR A 5 1.16 13.63 -13.73
CA THR A 5 2.56 13.69 -13.30
C THR A 5 2.61 14.09 -11.83
N TRP A 6 3.53 13.50 -11.06
CA TRP A 6 3.80 13.90 -9.68
C TRP A 6 5.29 13.98 -9.41
N THR A 7 5.68 14.89 -8.53
CA THR A 7 7.05 15.00 -8.04
C THR A 7 7.34 13.84 -7.09
N VAL A 8 8.41 13.09 -7.33
CA VAL A 8 8.83 11.96 -6.48
C VAL A 8 9.87 12.45 -5.47
N PRO A 9 9.60 12.41 -4.15
CA PRO A 9 10.61 12.73 -3.13
C PRO A 9 11.75 11.71 -3.13
N LEU A 10 12.99 12.18 -3.06
CA LEU A 10 14.20 11.36 -3.04
C LEU A 10 14.83 11.31 -1.64
N GLY A 11 15.72 10.35 -1.40
CA GLY A 11 16.46 10.21 -0.14
C GLY A 11 16.12 8.97 0.71
N ARG A 12 15.24 8.08 0.21
CA ARG A 12 15.04 6.76 0.80
C ARG A 12 16.35 5.95 0.76
N ARG A 13 16.64 5.25 1.85
CA ARG A 13 17.81 4.35 1.97
C ARG A 13 17.35 2.90 1.89
N ASP A 14 18.24 2.05 1.38
CA ASP A 14 17.97 0.63 1.26
C ASP A 14 18.05 -0.06 2.62
N SER A 15 17.12 -0.99 2.85
CA SER A 15 17.17 -1.90 4.00
C SER A 15 18.22 -2.99 3.75
N THR A 16 18.91 -3.41 4.79
CA THR A 16 19.83 -4.56 4.74
C THR A 16 19.12 -5.90 4.95
N THR A 17 17.82 -5.88 5.30
CA THR A 17 17.01 -7.07 5.57
C THR A 17 15.65 -7.00 4.89
N ALA A 18 15.12 -8.17 4.53
CA ALA A 18 13.75 -8.35 4.06
C ALA A 18 12.89 -8.99 5.16
N ASN A 19 11.57 -8.83 5.09
CA ASN A 19 10.64 -9.39 6.08
C ASN A 19 9.44 -10.06 5.41
N ILE A 20 9.53 -11.39 5.24
CA ILE A 20 8.47 -12.22 4.62
C ILE A 20 7.22 -12.27 5.52
N SER A 21 7.41 -12.35 6.84
CA SER A 21 6.29 -12.39 7.79
C SER A 21 5.45 -11.13 7.67
N LEU A 22 6.11 -9.96 7.64
CA LEU A 22 5.45 -8.68 7.47
C LEU A 22 4.78 -8.55 6.10
N ALA A 23 5.38 -9.09 5.04
CA ALA A 23 4.74 -9.11 3.73
C ALA A 23 3.43 -9.92 3.75
N ASN A 24 3.43 -11.09 4.37
CA ASN A 24 2.23 -11.93 4.48
C ASN A 24 1.12 -11.30 5.33
N THR A 25 1.45 -10.39 6.26
CA THR A 25 0.46 -9.68 7.09
C THR A 25 -0.02 -8.39 6.47
N ASN A 26 0.84 -7.66 5.74
CA ASN A 26 0.54 -6.31 5.27
C ASN A 26 0.05 -6.26 3.81
N LEU A 27 0.30 -7.30 3.01
CA LEU A 27 -0.22 -7.37 1.65
C LEU A 27 -1.64 -7.95 1.65
N PRO A 28 -2.67 -7.18 1.23
CA PRO A 28 -4.02 -7.70 1.16
C PRO A 28 -4.13 -8.73 0.04
N ALA A 29 -4.74 -9.88 0.34
CA ALA A 29 -5.04 -10.90 -0.65
C ALA A 29 -6.12 -10.40 -1.65
N PRO A 30 -6.15 -10.90 -2.90
CA PRO A 30 -7.20 -10.54 -3.85
C PRO A 30 -8.59 -11.07 -3.43
N THR A 31 -8.64 -12.02 -2.50
CA THR A 31 -9.88 -12.60 -1.95
C THR A 31 -10.39 -11.87 -0.71
N LEU A 32 -9.71 -10.81 -0.28
CA LEU A 32 -10.03 -10.08 0.94
C LEU A 32 -11.29 -9.22 0.73
N ASN A 33 -12.18 -9.20 1.73
CA ASN A 33 -13.42 -8.41 1.63
C ASN A 33 -13.15 -6.90 1.79
N LEU A 34 -14.14 -6.07 1.43
CA LEU A 34 -14.02 -4.61 1.48
C LEU A 34 -13.62 -4.08 2.86
N SER A 35 -14.18 -4.64 3.94
CA SER A 35 -13.82 -4.24 5.31
C SER A 35 -12.36 -4.52 5.65
N GLY A 36 -11.85 -5.67 5.21
CA GLY A 36 -10.45 -6.02 5.36
C GLY A 36 -9.51 -5.16 4.50
N LEU A 37 -9.93 -4.79 3.28
CA LEU A 37 -9.16 -3.89 2.41
C LEU A 37 -9.04 -2.51 3.05
N ILE A 38 -10.15 -1.96 3.55
CA ILE A 38 -10.17 -0.69 4.28
C ILE A 38 -9.22 -0.76 5.49
N THR A 39 -9.27 -1.84 6.27
CA THR A 39 -8.38 -2.04 7.44
C THR A 39 -6.91 -2.15 7.03
N SER A 40 -6.60 -2.88 5.97
CA SER A 40 -5.23 -3.05 5.46
C SER A 40 -4.62 -1.72 5.02
N PHE A 41 -5.38 -0.90 4.27
CA PHE A 41 -4.94 0.42 3.84
C PHE A 41 -4.85 1.41 5.01
N ALA A 42 -5.80 1.36 5.95
CA ALA A 42 -5.76 2.16 7.18
C ALA A 42 -4.50 1.86 8.02
N ASN A 43 -4.05 0.59 8.07
CA ASN A 43 -2.80 0.22 8.74
C ASN A 43 -1.55 0.81 8.07
N GLN A 44 -1.64 1.25 6.82
CA GLN A 44 -0.59 1.99 6.11
C GLN A 44 -0.78 3.52 6.20
N GLY A 45 -1.78 3.98 6.95
CA GLY A 45 -2.12 5.40 7.07
C GLY A 45 -2.93 5.96 5.90
N LEU A 46 -3.51 5.09 5.07
CA LEU A 46 -4.30 5.47 3.89
C LEU A 46 -5.80 5.43 4.20
N THR A 47 -6.55 6.36 3.60
CA THR A 47 -8.01 6.44 3.70
C THR A 47 -8.71 5.48 2.72
N ALA A 48 -10.01 5.23 2.94
CA ALA A 48 -10.81 4.44 2.00
C ALA A 48 -10.91 5.07 0.60
N ALA A 49 -10.86 6.40 0.48
CA ALA A 49 -10.85 7.08 -0.81
C ALA A 49 -9.53 6.84 -1.55
N GLU A 50 -8.39 6.89 -0.84
CA GLU A 50 -7.07 6.58 -1.40
C GLU A 50 -6.95 5.10 -1.77
N MET A 51 -7.56 4.19 -1.00
CA MET A 51 -7.67 2.77 -1.36
C MET A 51 -8.35 2.59 -2.73
N VAL A 52 -9.48 3.29 -2.99
CA VAL A 52 -10.19 3.22 -4.28
C VAL A 52 -9.37 3.86 -5.41
N ALA A 53 -8.64 4.93 -5.13
CA ALA A 53 -7.80 5.59 -6.14
C ALA A 53 -6.58 4.74 -6.54
N LEU A 54 -6.14 3.81 -5.69
CA LEU A 54 -4.95 2.97 -5.86
C LEU A 54 -5.27 1.51 -6.23
N SER A 55 -6.55 1.15 -6.37
CA SER A 55 -7.00 -0.21 -6.76
C SER A 55 -6.96 -0.46 -8.26
#